data_AF-A0A419H7W6-F1
#
_entry.id   AF-A0A419H7W6-F1
#
_cell.length_a   1.000
_cell.length_b   1.000
_cell.length_c   1.000
_cell.angle_alpha   90.00
_cell.angle_beta   90.00
_cell.angle_gamma   90.00
#
_symmetry.space_group_name_H-M   'P 1'
#
loop_
_entity.id
_entity.type
_entity.pdbx_description
1 polymer ?
#
loop_
_entity_poly.entity_id
_entity_poly.type
_entity_poly.pdbx_seq_one_letter_code
_entity_poly.pdbx_strand_id
1 'polypeptide(L)'
;MINGIDRLISAVNGELTDRIPVFCNLLDQGASELGMSLKDYYSKGEYVAEGQLKMRDKYGYDNLWSLFYVGKEAELLGCKNIIYSECGPPNVGHMVIKNLEDIHKLEIPEDISSHPKFEESLKCLQILKRESDGKYPICAYLTSAMTMPALLMGMEKWIDLLLSGPYDLRDELLEKTSEFFRKQLIAYRDAGANVFLYSNPFGSLDFVPRKLFEELSIPWMLKDLSSFDLQSVVYYCGGARMNPVINRVIEKIGLTNFYLSPFDDLNEGKNNIAGRALYAGVINDIKLVEWTREEIRSEVKRIIDTGKRGNKFLFGTLVMPLAIPEENIRAMLEAAYEFGSFN
;
A
#
# COMPACT_ATOMS: atom_id res chain seq x y z
N MET A 1 -15.89 23.15 -4.45
CA MET A 1 -15.48 22.62 -3.13
C MET A 1 -14.16 21.89 -3.32
N ILE A 2 -13.19 22.09 -2.43
CA ILE A 2 -11.89 21.40 -2.46
C ILE A 2 -12.11 19.92 -2.14
N ASN A 3 -11.60 19.03 -2.98
CA ASN A 3 -11.73 17.57 -2.85
C ASN A 3 -10.39 16.87 -2.53
N GLY A 4 -10.39 15.54 -2.45
CA GLY A 4 -9.20 14.77 -2.07
C GLY A 4 -8.08 14.83 -3.11
N ILE A 5 -8.41 14.86 -4.41
CA ILE A 5 -7.43 15.07 -5.48
C ILE A 5 -6.80 16.46 -5.39
N ASP A 6 -7.61 17.50 -5.16
CA ASP A 6 -7.10 18.87 -5.01
C ASP A 6 -6.08 18.95 -3.86
N ARG A 7 -6.41 18.36 -2.69
CA ARG A 7 -5.50 18.31 -1.54
C ARG A 7 -4.21 17.56 -1.85
N LEU A 8 -4.31 16.41 -2.51
CA LEU A 8 -3.14 15.61 -2.87
C LEU A 8 -2.21 16.35 -3.82
N ILE A 9 -2.75 16.97 -4.88
CA ILE A 9 -1.97 17.72 -5.87
C ILE A 9 -1.27 18.91 -5.20
N SER A 10 -1.98 19.68 -4.37
CA SER A 10 -1.36 20.78 -3.62
C SER A 10 -0.25 20.28 -2.69
N ALA A 11 -0.45 19.17 -1.99
CA ALA A 11 0.59 18.59 -1.13
C ALA A 11 1.82 18.12 -1.93
N VAL A 12 1.65 17.53 -3.12
CA VAL A 12 2.77 17.18 -4.02
C VAL A 12 3.56 18.43 -4.44
N ASN A 13 2.84 19.52 -4.73
CA ASN A 13 3.41 20.80 -5.15
C ASN A 13 4.01 21.61 -3.98
N GLY A 14 3.69 21.26 -2.73
CA GLY A 14 4.07 22.05 -1.55
C GLY A 14 3.19 23.30 -1.35
N GLU A 15 2.00 23.31 -1.93
CA GLU A 15 0.98 24.34 -1.81
C GLU A 15 0.03 24.03 -0.65
N LEU A 16 -0.61 25.08 -0.12
CA LEU A 16 -1.57 24.96 0.97
C LEU A 16 -3.00 24.93 0.44
N THR A 17 -3.85 24.14 1.08
CA THR A 17 -5.30 24.06 0.84
C THR A 17 -6.05 24.40 2.13
N ASP A 18 -7.24 23.82 2.35
CA ASP A 18 -7.97 23.90 3.61
C ASP A 18 -7.30 23.09 4.74
N ARG A 19 -6.79 21.89 4.42
CA ARG A 19 -6.04 21.01 5.33
C ARG A 19 -5.12 20.07 4.55
N ILE A 20 -4.14 19.49 5.23
CA ILE A 20 -3.32 18.40 4.66
C ILE A 20 -4.20 17.22 4.19
N PRO A 21 -3.76 16.42 3.20
CA PRO A 21 -4.41 15.16 2.88
C PRO A 21 -4.36 14.19 4.07
N VAL A 22 -5.44 13.44 4.24
CA VAL A 22 -5.61 12.40 5.26
C VAL A 22 -5.96 11.12 4.53
N PHE A 23 -5.01 10.19 4.48
CA PHE A 23 -5.20 8.88 3.90
C PHE A 23 -5.52 7.88 5.00
N CYS A 24 -6.65 7.19 4.86
CA CYS A 24 -7.12 6.20 5.82
C CYS A 24 -7.36 4.89 5.08
N ASN A 25 -6.66 3.82 5.46
CA ASN A 25 -6.73 2.55 4.74
C ASN A 25 -7.59 1.54 5.50
N LEU A 26 -8.87 1.89 5.59
CA LEU A 26 -9.93 0.99 6.03
C LEU A 26 -10.28 0.06 4.87
N LEU A 27 -10.12 -1.25 5.07
CA LEU A 27 -10.40 -2.28 4.07
C LEU A 27 -11.48 -3.22 4.60
N ASP A 28 -11.11 -3.98 5.63
CA ASP A 28 -11.94 -4.99 6.29
C ASP A 28 -13.19 -4.37 6.93
N GLN A 29 -13.10 -3.13 7.38
CA GLN A 29 -14.20 -2.40 8.00
C GLN A 29 -15.37 -2.18 7.03
N GLY A 30 -15.14 -2.25 5.71
CA GLY A 30 -16.20 -2.21 4.71
C GLY A 30 -17.17 -3.38 4.83
N ALA A 31 -16.70 -4.56 5.28
CA ALA A 31 -17.57 -5.69 5.57
C ALA A 31 -18.53 -5.37 6.73
N SER A 32 -18.01 -4.78 7.81
CA SER A 32 -18.82 -4.34 8.96
C SER A 32 -19.83 -3.25 8.57
N GLU A 33 -19.42 -2.28 7.74
CA GLU A 33 -20.28 -1.20 7.26
C GLU A 33 -21.45 -1.73 6.41
N LEU A 34 -21.27 -2.86 5.72
CA LEU A 34 -22.31 -3.53 4.94
C LEU A 34 -23.04 -4.65 5.69
N GLY A 35 -22.66 -4.95 6.94
CA GLY A 35 -23.23 -6.05 7.71
C GLY A 35 -22.94 -7.44 7.12
N MET A 36 -21.76 -7.62 6.51
CA MET A 36 -21.33 -8.83 5.81
C MET A 36 -20.16 -9.52 6.52
N SER A 37 -19.94 -10.81 6.23
CA SER A 37 -18.68 -11.46 6.55
C SER A 37 -17.56 -10.97 5.62
N LEU A 38 -16.29 -11.08 6.03
CA LEU A 38 -15.15 -10.72 5.17
C LEU A 38 -15.12 -11.54 3.88
N LYS A 39 -15.52 -12.82 3.95
CA LYS A 39 -15.59 -13.69 2.79
C LYS A 39 -16.63 -13.23 1.78
N ASP A 40 -17.80 -12.81 2.25
CA ASP A 40 -18.86 -12.31 1.38
C ASP A 40 -18.48 -10.94 0.81
N TYR A 41 -17.94 -10.04 1.64
CA TYR A 41 -17.50 -8.71 1.23
C TYR A 41 -16.45 -8.77 0.11
N TYR A 42 -15.43 -9.62 0.24
CA TYR A 42 -14.38 -9.78 -0.78
C TYR A 42 -14.77 -10.71 -1.95
N SER A 43 -16.00 -11.21 -1.99
CA SER A 43 -16.46 -12.08 -3.09
C SER A 43 -16.84 -11.32 -4.35
N LYS A 44 -17.17 -10.02 -4.24
CA LYS A 44 -17.63 -9.20 -5.36
C LYS A 44 -17.05 -7.79 -5.34
N GLY A 45 -16.70 -7.28 -6.52
CA GLY A 45 -16.19 -5.92 -6.70
C GLY A 45 -17.21 -4.85 -6.32
N GLU A 46 -18.49 -5.11 -6.52
CA GLU A 46 -19.58 -4.20 -6.13
C GLU A 46 -19.60 -3.96 -4.62
N TYR A 47 -19.42 -5.02 -3.82
CA TYR A 47 -19.45 -4.90 -2.36
C TYR A 47 -18.24 -4.13 -1.84
N VAL A 48 -17.04 -4.43 -2.35
CA VAL A 48 -15.82 -3.68 -2.01
C VAL A 48 -15.98 -2.20 -2.38
N ALA A 49 -16.46 -1.89 -3.59
CA ALA A 49 -16.65 -0.52 -4.01
C ALA A 49 -17.70 0.23 -3.16
N GLU A 50 -18.83 -0.41 -2.85
CA GLU A 50 -19.88 0.16 -2.00
C GLU A 50 -19.36 0.44 -0.59
N GLY A 51 -18.63 -0.51 0.01
CA GLY A 51 -18.02 -0.33 1.33
C GLY A 51 -17.05 0.84 1.37
N GLN A 52 -16.17 0.95 0.37
CA GLN A 52 -15.20 2.06 0.27
C GLN A 52 -15.88 3.42 0.12
N LEU A 53 -16.92 3.52 -0.73
CA LEU A 53 -17.66 4.75 -0.93
C LEU A 53 -18.40 5.18 0.34
N LYS A 54 -19.08 4.24 1.02
CA LYS A 54 -19.80 4.50 2.28
C LYS A 54 -18.86 4.91 3.40
N MET A 55 -17.75 4.21 3.59
CA MET A 55 -16.76 4.58 4.61
C MET A 55 -16.18 5.97 4.34
N ARG A 56 -15.84 6.28 3.08
CA ARG A 56 -15.36 7.61 2.71
C ARG A 56 -16.40 8.70 2.94
N ASP A 57 -17.68 8.45 2.62
CA ASP A 57 -18.77 9.39 2.91
C ASP A 57 -18.99 9.57 4.43
N LYS A 58 -18.88 8.48 5.22
CA LYS A 58 -19.06 8.47 6.68
C LYS A 58 -17.93 9.20 7.42
N TYR A 59 -16.69 9.04 6.95
CA TYR A 59 -15.49 9.46 7.67
C TYR A 59 -14.76 10.65 7.06
N GLY A 60 -14.94 10.93 5.76
CA GLY A 60 -14.45 12.13 5.09
C GLY A 60 -12.95 12.16 4.73
N TYR A 61 -12.26 11.01 4.77
CA TYR A 61 -10.85 10.91 4.36
C TYR A 61 -10.70 11.03 2.83
N ASP A 62 -9.47 11.20 2.36
CA ASP A 62 -9.23 11.73 1.02
C ASP A 62 -8.99 10.69 -0.07
N ASN A 63 -8.97 9.39 0.24
CA ASN A 63 -8.64 8.32 -0.72
C ASN A 63 -9.69 7.21 -0.77
N LEU A 64 -9.65 6.40 -1.83
CA LEU A 64 -10.43 5.18 -2.00
C LEU A 64 -9.47 4.01 -2.30
N TRP A 65 -9.83 2.80 -1.90
CA TRP A 65 -9.04 1.60 -2.17
C TRP A 65 -9.72 0.65 -3.15
N SER A 66 -8.96 0.18 -4.14
CA SER A 66 -9.35 -0.96 -4.98
C SER A 66 -8.83 -2.30 -4.45
N LEU A 67 -8.32 -2.31 -3.21
CA LEU A 67 -7.70 -3.45 -2.58
C LEU A 67 -8.75 -4.33 -1.89
N PHE A 68 -8.68 -5.63 -2.18
CA PHE A 68 -9.44 -6.65 -1.48
C PHE A 68 -8.64 -7.08 -0.26
N TYR A 69 -7.49 -7.73 -0.47
CA TYR A 69 -6.58 -8.10 0.60
C TYR A 69 -5.18 -8.30 0.05
N VAL A 70 -4.17 -8.15 0.90
CA VAL A 70 -2.77 -8.43 0.53
C VAL A 70 -2.65 -9.93 0.25
N GLY A 71 -2.11 -10.29 -0.91
CA GLY A 71 -2.03 -11.68 -1.35
C GLY A 71 -3.15 -12.09 -2.31
N LYS A 72 -4.08 -11.19 -2.65
CA LYS A 72 -5.02 -11.39 -3.76
C LYS A 72 -4.29 -11.70 -5.06
N GLU A 73 -3.10 -11.13 -5.25
CA GLU A 73 -2.25 -11.36 -6.41
C GLU A 73 -1.86 -12.83 -6.59
N ALA A 74 -1.74 -13.60 -5.51
CA ALA A 74 -1.39 -15.01 -5.59
C ALA A 74 -2.44 -15.81 -6.39
N GLU A 75 -3.72 -15.42 -6.39
CA GLU A 75 -4.76 -16.08 -7.20
C GLU A 75 -4.53 -15.90 -8.70
N LEU A 76 -3.99 -14.75 -9.12
CA LEU A 76 -3.61 -14.49 -10.51
C LEU A 76 -2.43 -15.37 -10.95
N LEU A 77 -1.66 -15.87 -9.99
CA LEU A 77 -0.47 -16.69 -10.19
C LEU A 77 -0.73 -18.18 -9.86
N GLY A 78 -2.00 -18.59 -9.79
CA GLY A 78 -2.38 -20.00 -9.65
C GLY A 78 -2.63 -20.48 -8.22
N CYS A 79 -2.69 -19.59 -7.23
CA CYS A 79 -3.15 -19.94 -5.89
C CYS A 79 -4.61 -20.42 -5.94
N LYS A 80 -4.86 -21.60 -5.36
CA LYS A 80 -6.18 -22.26 -5.39
C LYS A 80 -6.98 -22.07 -4.11
N ASN A 81 -6.37 -21.58 -3.03
CA ASN A 81 -7.02 -21.48 -1.72
C ASN A 81 -6.58 -20.23 -0.97
N ILE A 82 -7.56 -19.45 -0.52
CA ILE A 82 -7.39 -18.30 0.36
C ILE A 82 -8.09 -18.63 1.68
N ILE A 83 -7.39 -18.42 2.79
CA ILE A 83 -7.89 -18.64 4.14
C ILE A 83 -8.57 -17.34 4.59
N TYR A 84 -9.84 -17.43 4.92
CA TYR A 84 -10.61 -16.31 5.48
C TYR A 84 -10.70 -16.48 6.99
N SER A 85 -10.25 -15.46 7.73
CA SER A 85 -10.51 -15.33 9.16
C SER A 85 -11.86 -14.63 9.37
N GLU A 86 -12.49 -14.87 10.52
CA GLU A 86 -13.70 -14.14 10.91
C GLU A 86 -13.40 -12.71 11.39
N CYS A 87 -12.19 -12.48 11.92
CA CYS A 87 -11.83 -11.24 12.61
C CYS A 87 -10.56 -10.57 12.06
N GLY A 88 -10.13 -10.92 10.84
CA GLY A 88 -8.94 -10.32 10.25
C GLY A 88 -8.77 -10.64 8.76
N PRO A 89 -7.76 -10.05 8.11
CA PRO A 89 -7.63 -10.09 6.67
C PRO A 89 -7.42 -11.52 6.14
N PRO A 90 -7.91 -11.83 4.93
CA PRO A 90 -7.63 -13.10 4.27
C PRO A 90 -6.14 -13.31 4.01
N ASN A 91 -5.70 -14.58 4.00
CA ASN A 91 -4.31 -14.98 3.80
C ASN A 91 -4.17 -16.06 2.73
N VAL A 92 -3.00 -16.11 2.09
CA VAL A 92 -2.68 -17.15 1.10
C VAL A 92 -2.58 -18.51 1.78
N GLY A 93 -3.49 -19.42 1.44
CA GLY A 93 -3.56 -20.78 2.00
C GLY A 93 -2.91 -21.86 1.15
N HIS A 94 -2.40 -21.51 -0.03
CA HIS A 94 -1.78 -22.45 -0.95
C HIS A 94 -0.57 -21.79 -1.63
N MET A 95 0.62 -22.24 -1.24
CA MET A 95 1.87 -21.85 -1.90
C MET A 95 1.97 -22.53 -3.27
N VAL A 96 2.08 -21.70 -4.31
CA VAL A 96 2.21 -22.14 -5.71
C VAL A 96 3.56 -22.82 -5.94
N ILE A 97 4.61 -22.30 -5.30
CA ILE A 97 5.98 -22.83 -5.39
C ILE A 97 6.24 -23.68 -4.15
N LYS A 98 6.35 -25.00 -4.31
CA LYS A 98 6.58 -25.93 -3.19
C LYS A 98 8.04 -26.33 -3.08
N ASN A 99 8.72 -26.45 -4.21
CA ASN A 99 10.15 -26.70 -4.35
C ASN A 99 10.75 -25.73 -5.38
N LEU A 100 12.08 -25.69 -5.49
CA LEU A 100 12.76 -24.73 -6.35
C LEU A 100 12.49 -25.00 -7.84
N GLU A 101 12.26 -26.25 -8.24
CA GLU A 101 11.94 -26.64 -9.62
C GLU A 101 10.58 -26.11 -10.08
N ASP A 102 9.68 -25.79 -9.15
CA ASP A 102 8.40 -25.15 -9.47
C ASP A 102 8.58 -23.71 -9.96
N ILE A 103 9.73 -23.06 -9.72
CA ILE A 103 10.03 -21.72 -10.24
C ILE A 103 9.98 -21.73 -11.77
N HIS A 104 10.54 -22.75 -12.41
CA HIS A 104 10.52 -22.89 -13.87
C HIS A 104 9.09 -23.00 -14.43
N LYS A 105 8.18 -23.60 -13.66
CA LYS A 105 6.78 -23.83 -14.03
C LYS A 105 5.88 -22.63 -13.71
N LEU A 106 6.36 -21.63 -12.98
CA LEU A 106 5.58 -20.43 -12.71
C LEU A 106 5.33 -19.69 -14.02
N GLU A 107 4.07 -19.53 -14.37
CA GLU A 107 3.61 -18.81 -15.56
C GLU A 107 3.03 -17.46 -15.16
N ILE A 108 3.46 -16.41 -15.86
CA ILE A 108 2.91 -15.06 -15.69
C ILE A 108 1.81 -14.87 -16.72
N PRO A 109 0.57 -14.48 -16.33
CA PRO A 109 -0.49 -14.24 -17.29
C PRO A 109 -0.05 -13.26 -18.39
N GLU A 110 -0.42 -13.54 -19.64
CA GLU A 110 -0.10 -12.65 -20.77
C GLU A 110 -0.78 -11.28 -20.60
N ASP A 111 -2.06 -11.30 -20.26
CA ASP A 111 -2.87 -10.12 -19.95
C ASP A 111 -3.60 -10.30 -18.60
N ILE A 112 -3.35 -9.38 -17.67
CA ILE A 112 -3.99 -9.36 -16.36
C ILE A 112 -5.44 -8.87 -16.48
N SER A 113 -5.73 -7.98 -17.43
CA SER A 113 -7.03 -7.32 -17.59
C SER A 113 -8.13 -8.30 -17.98
N SER A 114 -7.80 -9.33 -18.75
CA SER A 114 -8.72 -10.42 -19.14
C SER A 114 -8.69 -11.63 -18.20
N HIS A 115 -7.83 -11.63 -17.17
CA HIS A 115 -7.69 -12.78 -16.30
C HIS A 115 -8.92 -12.94 -15.39
N PRO A 116 -9.56 -14.12 -15.29
CA PRO A 116 -10.79 -14.30 -14.50
C PRO A 116 -10.67 -13.86 -13.03
N LYS A 117 -9.49 -14.05 -12.43
CA LYS A 117 -9.21 -13.64 -11.05
C LYS A 117 -9.05 -12.12 -10.86
N PHE A 118 -8.99 -11.35 -11.93
CA PHE A 118 -8.96 -9.88 -11.91
C PHE A 118 -10.35 -9.25 -12.13
N GLU A 119 -11.35 -10.04 -12.58
CA GLU A 119 -12.67 -9.53 -12.97
C GLU A 119 -13.34 -8.69 -11.88
N GLU A 120 -13.32 -9.16 -10.62
CA GLU A 120 -13.92 -8.44 -9.51
C GLU A 120 -13.13 -7.19 -9.10
N SER A 121 -11.80 -7.20 -9.24
CA SER A 121 -10.96 -6.00 -9.05
C SER A 121 -11.27 -4.95 -10.13
N LEU A 122 -11.45 -5.37 -11.38
CA LEU A 122 -11.83 -4.51 -12.48
C LEU A 122 -13.22 -3.88 -12.25
N LYS A 123 -14.22 -4.68 -11.86
CA LYS A 123 -15.56 -4.17 -11.51
C LYS A 123 -15.50 -3.13 -10.39
N CYS A 124 -14.76 -3.41 -9.32
CA CYS A 124 -14.54 -2.48 -8.21
C CYS A 124 -13.96 -1.15 -8.71
N LEU A 125 -12.86 -1.18 -9.48
CA LEU A 125 -12.22 0.01 -10.05
C LEU A 125 -13.16 0.83 -10.92
N GLN A 126 -13.92 0.19 -11.80
CA GLN A 126 -14.88 0.87 -12.69
C GLN A 126 -15.98 1.59 -11.90
N ILE A 127 -16.49 0.96 -10.84
CA ILE A 127 -17.48 1.58 -9.95
C ILE A 127 -16.85 2.76 -9.21
N LEU A 128 -15.70 2.57 -8.55
CA LEU A 128 -15.03 3.65 -7.83
C LEU A 128 -14.70 4.84 -8.73
N LYS A 129 -14.22 4.60 -9.96
CA LYS A 129 -13.94 5.65 -10.94
C LYS A 129 -15.19 6.43 -11.32
N ARG A 130 -16.29 5.73 -11.58
CA ARG A 130 -17.57 6.35 -11.96
C ARG A 130 -18.18 7.16 -10.82
N GLU A 131 -18.25 6.58 -9.62
CA GLU A 131 -18.95 7.20 -8.48
C GLU A 131 -18.11 8.31 -7.82
N SER A 132 -16.78 8.21 -7.86
CA SER A 132 -15.91 9.28 -7.31
C SER A 132 -15.81 10.49 -8.22
N ASP A 133 -16.07 10.34 -9.53
CA ASP A 133 -16.02 11.43 -10.53
C ASP A 133 -14.72 12.26 -10.43
N GLY A 134 -13.59 11.57 -10.20
CA GLY A 134 -12.28 12.20 -10.08
C GLY A 134 -12.06 13.06 -8.83
N LYS A 135 -12.95 12.98 -7.83
CA LYS A 135 -12.82 13.76 -6.57
C LYS A 135 -11.83 13.18 -5.57
N TYR A 136 -11.49 11.89 -5.71
CA TYR A 136 -10.64 11.16 -4.77
C TYR A 136 -9.62 10.29 -5.51
N PRO A 137 -8.35 10.26 -5.07
CA PRO A 137 -7.39 9.25 -5.52
C PRO A 137 -7.91 7.83 -5.25
N ILE A 138 -7.76 6.97 -6.26
CA ILE A 138 -8.05 5.54 -6.18
C ILE A 138 -6.71 4.82 -6.10
N CYS A 139 -6.45 4.26 -4.92
CA CYS A 139 -5.22 3.56 -4.61
C CYS A 139 -5.29 2.09 -5.08
N ALA A 140 -4.18 1.62 -5.65
CA ALA A 140 -3.92 0.22 -5.95
C ALA A 140 -2.67 -0.23 -5.19
N TYR A 141 -2.75 -1.42 -4.59
CA TYR A 141 -1.63 -2.06 -3.91
C TYR A 141 -0.96 -3.03 -4.88
N LEU A 142 0.37 -2.93 -5.02
CA LEU A 142 1.15 -3.75 -5.93
C LEU A 142 2.35 -4.33 -5.17
N THR A 143 2.42 -5.65 -5.09
CA THR A 143 3.53 -6.35 -4.43
C THR A 143 4.78 -6.38 -5.33
N SER A 144 5.91 -5.88 -4.84
CA SER A 144 7.18 -5.83 -5.59
C SER A 144 7.74 -7.20 -5.94
N ALA A 145 8.67 -7.25 -6.90
CA ALA A 145 9.38 -8.48 -7.26
C ALA A 145 10.13 -9.11 -6.07
N MET A 146 10.70 -8.29 -5.18
CA MET A 146 11.40 -8.74 -3.96
C MET A 146 10.46 -9.23 -2.85
N THR A 147 9.16 -9.00 -2.96
CA THR A 147 8.16 -9.35 -1.94
C THR A 147 7.24 -10.48 -2.39
N MET A 148 6.83 -10.50 -3.65
CA MET A 148 5.90 -11.48 -4.21
C MET A 148 6.32 -12.94 -3.97
N PRO A 149 7.61 -13.32 -4.06
CA PRO A 149 8.05 -14.69 -3.78
C PRO A 149 7.58 -15.21 -2.42
N ALA A 150 7.60 -14.38 -1.37
CA ALA A 150 7.15 -14.79 -0.04
C ALA A 150 5.67 -15.17 -0.01
N LEU A 151 4.83 -14.56 -0.87
CA LEU A 151 3.41 -14.91 -1.02
C LEU A 151 3.21 -16.20 -1.83
N LEU A 152 4.17 -16.57 -2.67
CA LEU A 152 4.08 -17.73 -3.56
C LEU A 152 4.72 -19.00 -2.97
N MET A 153 5.75 -18.86 -2.13
CA MET A 153 6.52 -19.98 -1.57
C MET A 153 6.62 -19.99 -0.05
N GLY A 154 6.14 -18.94 0.61
CA GLY A 154 6.32 -18.72 2.04
C GLY A 154 7.60 -17.96 2.36
N MET A 155 7.58 -17.21 3.47
CA MET A 155 8.68 -16.33 3.87
C MET A 155 9.99 -17.08 4.13
N GLU A 156 9.94 -18.20 4.85
CA GLU A 156 11.13 -18.99 5.20
C GLU A 156 11.92 -19.41 3.96
N LYS A 157 11.26 -20.09 3.02
CA LYS A 157 11.88 -20.54 1.77
C LYS A 157 12.35 -19.38 0.89
N TRP A 158 11.61 -18.27 0.89
CA TRP A 158 12.02 -17.09 0.16
C TRP A 158 13.32 -16.51 0.71
N ILE A 159 13.42 -16.32 2.03
CA ILE A 159 14.62 -15.78 2.66
C ILE A 159 15.82 -16.72 2.46
N ASP A 160 15.61 -18.04 2.57
CA ASP A 160 16.65 -19.03 2.29
C ASP A 160 17.16 -18.93 0.84
N LEU A 161 16.25 -18.88 -0.14
CA LEU A 161 16.60 -18.72 -1.55
C LEU A 161 17.30 -17.39 -1.83
N LEU A 162 16.79 -16.30 -1.25
CA LEU A 162 17.30 -14.94 -1.45
C LEU A 162 18.74 -14.80 -0.92
N LEU A 163 19.01 -15.31 0.29
CA LEU A 163 20.28 -15.12 0.98
C LEU A 163 21.34 -16.16 0.60
N SER A 164 20.93 -17.42 0.39
CA SER A 164 21.86 -18.56 0.29
C SER A 164 21.55 -19.54 -0.83
N GLY A 165 20.44 -19.37 -1.55
CA GLY A 165 20.02 -20.30 -2.60
C GLY A 165 20.74 -20.10 -3.93
N PRO A 166 20.42 -20.94 -4.94
CA PRO A 166 20.96 -20.81 -6.29
C PRO A 166 20.55 -19.47 -6.92
N TYR A 167 21.54 -18.68 -7.33
CA TYR A 167 21.32 -17.31 -7.82
C TYR A 167 20.53 -17.28 -9.13
N ASP A 168 20.74 -18.26 -10.00
CA ASP A 168 19.99 -18.44 -11.24
C ASP A 168 18.49 -18.63 -10.98
N LEU A 169 18.12 -19.49 -10.02
CA LEU A 169 16.72 -19.71 -9.65
C LEU A 169 16.10 -18.51 -8.94
N ARG A 170 16.86 -17.85 -8.06
CA ARG A 170 16.44 -16.59 -7.43
C ARG A 170 16.14 -15.53 -8.49
N ASP A 171 17.07 -15.31 -9.41
CA ASP A 171 16.98 -14.25 -10.40
C ASP A 171 15.89 -14.57 -11.44
N GLU A 172 15.68 -15.83 -11.81
CA GLU A 172 14.52 -16.25 -12.63
C GLU A 172 13.19 -15.95 -11.92
N LEU A 173 13.07 -16.26 -10.64
CA LEU A 173 11.85 -15.98 -9.89
C LEU A 173 11.58 -14.48 -9.81
N LEU A 174 12.61 -13.68 -9.53
CA LEU A 174 12.53 -12.22 -9.50
C LEU A 174 12.19 -11.64 -10.88
N GLU A 175 12.68 -12.24 -11.97
CA GLU A 175 12.30 -11.86 -13.33
C GLU A 175 10.81 -12.00 -13.56
N LYS A 176 10.28 -13.19 -13.21
CA LYS A 176 8.85 -13.52 -13.37
C LYS A 176 7.98 -12.62 -12.50
N THR A 177 8.33 -12.39 -11.25
CA THR A 177 7.54 -11.51 -10.37
C THR A 177 7.65 -10.04 -10.76
N SER A 178 8.78 -9.60 -11.32
CA SER A 178 8.94 -8.27 -11.91
C SER A 178 8.07 -8.10 -13.16
N GLU A 179 8.04 -9.09 -14.04
CA GLU A 179 7.13 -9.09 -15.20
C GLU A 179 5.66 -8.99 -14.76
N PHE A 180 5.27 -9.78 -13.77
CA PHE A 180 3.92 -9.74 -13.20
C PHE A 180 3.59 -8.35 -12.64
N PHE A 181 4.48 -7.76 -11.83
CA PHE A 181 4.30 -6.42 -11.27
C PHE A 181 4.01 -5.38 -12.36
N ARG A 182 4.83 -5.37 -13.43
CA ARG A 182 4.68 -4.42 -14.54
C ARG A 182 3.36 -4.58 -15.27
N LYS A 183 2.95 -5.83 -15.56
CA LYS A 183 1.66 -6.14 -16.19
C LYS A 183 0.49 -5.74 -15.29
N GLN A 184 0.60 -6.01 -13.99
CA GLN A 184 -0.42 -5.66 -13.02
C GLN A 184 -0.60 -4.15 -12.89
N LEU A 185 0.49 -3.39 -12.80
CA LEU A 185 0.45 -1.93 -12.73
C LEU A 185 -0.33 -1.34 -13.92
N ILE A 186 -0.01 -1.80 -15.14
CA ILE A 186 -0.71 -1.38 -16.36
C ILE A 186 -2.20 -1.68 -16.27
N ALA A 187 -2.58 -2.89 -15.87
CA ALA A 187 -3.99 -3.28 -15.75
C ALA A 187 -4.76 -2.41 -14.75
N TYR A 188 -4.20 -2.12 -13.58
CA TYR A 188 -4.82 -1.23 -12.58
C TYR A 188 -4.92 0.22 -13.08
N ARG A 189 -3.88 0.72 -13.74
CA ARG A 189 -3.86 2.08 -14.31
C ARG A 189 -4.96 2.24 -15.37
N ASP A 190 -5.02 1.31 -16.31
CA ASP A 190 -5.96 1.35 -17.43
C ASP A 190 -7.41 1.17 -16.93
N ALA A 191 -7.61 0.42 -15.85
CA ALA A 191 -8.89 0.28 -15.14
C ALA A 191 -9.31 1.53 -14.34
N GLY A 192 -8.38 2.43 -14.02
CA GLY A 192 -8.69 3.74 -13.40
C GLY A 192 -8.04 4.05 -12.07
N ALA A 193 -7.13 3.21 -11.56
CA ALA A 193 -6.30 3.59 -10.41
C ALA A 193 -5.33 4.71 -10.79
N ASN A 194 -5.02 5.60 -9.83
CA ASN A 194 -4.16 6.75 -10.05
C ASN A 194 -3.09 6.97 -8.96
N VAL A 195 -3.12 6.18 -7.88
CA VAL A 195 -2.05 6.10 -6.89
C VAL A 195 -1.64 4.64 -6.73
N PHE A 196 -0.36 4.33 -6.94
CA PHE A 196 0.16 2.96 -6.93
C PHE A 196 1.12 2.78 -5.76
N LEU A 197 0.75 1.96 -4.79
CA LEU A 197 1.64 1.60 -3.69
C LEU A 197 2.56 0.47 -4.14
N TYR A 198 3.81 0.82 -4.38
CA TYR A 198 4.89 -0.15 -4.60
C TYR A 198 5.31 -0.73 -3.24
N SER A 199 4.77 -1.90 -2.92
CA SER A 199 4.98 -2.56 -1.64
C SER A 199 6.25 -3.43 -1.66
N ASN A 200 7.27 -3.03 -0.91
CA ASN A 200 8.57 -3.69 -0.86
C ASN A 200 9.09 -4.05 0.56
N PRO A 201 8.28 -4.61 1.46
CA PRO A 201 8.72 -4.93 2.82
C PRO A 201 9.91 -5.91 2.85
N PHE A 202 9.91 -6.97 2.05
CA PHE A 202 10.98 -7.98 2.08
C PHE A 202 12.24 -7.58 1.30
N GLY A 203 12.19 -6.46 0.57
CA GLY A 203 13.36 -5.78 0.01
C GLY A 203 13.86 -4.62 0.87
N SER A 204 13.41 -4.49 2.12
CA SER A 204 13.79 -3.41 3.03
C SER A 204 14.92 -3.81 3.99
N LEU A 205 15.50 -2.83 4.69
CA LEU A 205 16.61 -3.08 5.63
C LEU A 205 16.23 -3.84 6.90
N ASP A 206 14.93 -4.02 7.18
CA ASP A 206 14.49 -4.88 8.28
C ASP A 206 14.59 -6.37 7.92
N PHE A 207 14.63 -6.70 6.62
CA PHE A 207 14.72 -8.08 6.14
C PHE A 207 16.04 -8.40 5.44
N VAL A 208 16.67 -7.43 4.78
CA VAL A 208 17.93 -7.64 4.05
C VAL A 208 19.04 -6.70 4.54
N PRO A 209 20.30 -7.17 4.66
CA PRO A 209 21.42 -6.29 4.95
C PRO A 209 21.60 -5.21 3.88
N ARG A 210 22.20 -4.08 4.26
CA ARG A 210 22.45 -2.96 3.35
C ARG A 210 23.15 -3.35 2.05
N LYS A 211 24.10 -4.30 2.10
CA LYS A 211 24.77 -4.80 0.90
C LYS A 211 23.78 -5.40 -0.11
N LEU A 212 22.86 -6.26 0.34
CA LEU A 212 21.83 -6.86 -0.52
C LEU A 212 20.76 -5.85 -0.93
N PHE A 213 20.49 -4.84 -0.12
CA PHE A 213 19.63 -3.73 -0.56
C PHE A 213 20.22 -3.04 -1.80
N GLU A 214 21.52 -2.74 -1.79
CA GLU A 214 22.21 -2.08 -2.90
C GLU A 214 22.38 -3.01 -4.12
N GLU A 215 22.72 -4.28 -3.90
CA GLU A 215 23.06 -5.24 -4.97
C GLU A 215 21.83 -5.93 -5.56
N LEU A 216 20.72 -6.03 -4.82
CA LEU A 216 19.50 -6.71 -5.28
C LEU A 216 18.27 -5.79 -5.24
N SER A 217 17.95 -5.20 -4.08
CA SER A 217 16.67 -4.49 -3.95
C SER A 217 16.59 -3.28 -4.89
N ILE A 218 17.63 -2.45 -4.96
CA ILE A 218 17.68 -1.29 -5.87
C ILE A 218 17.59 -1.71 -7.35
N PRO A 219 18.38 -2.68 -7.87
CA PRO A 219 18.25 -3.15 -9.24
C PRO A 219 16.86 -3.69 -9.60
N TRP A 220 16.22 -4.47 -8.71
CA TRP A 220 14.88 -4.98 -8.97
C TRP A 220 13.79 -3.91 -8.85
N MET A 221 13.94 -2.94 -7.94
CA MET A 221 13.10 -1.75 -7.92
C MET A 221 13.18 -0.95 -9.22
N LEU A 222 14.39 -0.75 -9.76
CA LEU A 222 14.58 -0.09 -11.06
C LEU A 222 13.88 -0.85 -12.18
N LYS A 223 13.95 -2.19 -12.15
CA LYS A 223 13.34 -3.02 -13.17
C LYS A 223 11.82 -2.98 -13.10
N ASP A 224 11.26 -3.16 -11.91
CA ASP A 224 9.81 -3.09 -11.64
C ASP A 224 9.22 -1.76 -12.09
N LEU A 225 9.93 -0.66 -11.81
CA LEU A 225 9.45 0.69 -12.05
C LEU A 225 9.92 1.28 -13.39
N SER A 226 10.67 0.51 -14.17
CA SER A 226 11.14 0.96 -15.48
C SER A 226 9.96 1.26 -16.41
N SER A 227 10.05 2.38 -17.14
CA SER A 227 9.05 2.79 -18.14
C SER A 227 7.70 3.29 -17.57
N PHE A 228 7.61 3.59 -16.27
CA PHE A 228 6.42 4.19 -15.66
C PHE A 228 6.65 5.62 -15.20
N ASP A 229 5.55 6.38 -15.14
CA ASP A 229 5.52 7.66 -14.46
C ASP A 229 5.55 7.43 -12.94
N LEU A 230 6.69 7.78 -12.34
CA LEU A 230 6.94 7.60 -10.92
C LEU A 230 6.18 8.60 -10.04
N GLN A 231 5.58 9.65 -10.60
CA GLN A 231 4.83 10.65 -9.83
C GLN A 231 3.60 10.03 -9.14
N SER A 232 3.02 8.99 -9.74
CA SER A 232 1.87 8.25 -9.20
C SER A 232 2.27 7.08 -8.29
N VAL A 233 3.57 6.78 -8.18
CA VAL A 233 4.09 5.64 -7.42
C VAL A 233 4.52 6.08 -6.02
N VAL A 234 4.11 5.31 -5.02
CA VAL A 234 4.42 5.51 -3.61
C VAL A 234 5.32 4.40 -3.12
N TYR A 235 6.50 4.75 -2.59
CA TYR A 235 7.38 3.79 -1.92
C TYR A 235 6.77 3.40 -0.58
N TYR A 236 6.40 2.12 -0.43
CA TYR A 236 5.73 1.58 0.75
C TYR A 236 6.42 0.30 1.21
N CYS A 237 6.76 0.23 2.50
CA CYS A 237 7.41 -0.97 3.09
C CYS A 237 6.56 -1.61 4.19
N GLY A 238 5.27 -1.28 4.26
CA GLY A 238 4.43 -1.69 5.39
C GLY A 238 4.98 -1.16 6.71
N GLY A 239 5.19 -2.06 7.67
CA GLY A 239 5.82 -1.72 8.95
C GLY A 239 7.35 -1.58 8.88
N ALA A 240 8.02 -1.95 7.79
CA ALA A 240 9.47 -1.94 7.77
C ALA A 240 10.06 -0.53 7.59
N ARG A 241 11.13 -0.24 8.33
CA ARG A 241 11.78 1.08 8.34
C ARG A 241 12.43 1.41 7.00
N MET A 242 12.32 2.67 6.59
CA MET A 242 12.91 3.15 5.35
C MET A 242 13.80 4.39 5.50
N ASN A 243 13.82 5.05 6.68
CA ASN A 243 14.68 6.23 6.91
C ASN A 243 16.10 6.09 6.34
N PRO A 244 16.84 4.98 6.57
CA PRO A 244 18.23 4.88 6.13
C PRO A 244 18.40 4.73 4.62
N VAL A 245 17.33 4.53 3.84
CA VAL A 245 17.40 4.32 2.39
C VAL A 245 16.70 5.42 1.57
N ILE A 246 15.98 6.35 2.20
CA ILE A 246 15.25 7.43 1.50
C ILE A 246 16.14 8.14 0.48
N ASN A 247 17.30 8.67 0.91
CA ASN A 247 18.24 9.37 0.02
C ASN A 247 18.62 8.51 -1.18
N ARG A 248 18.93 7.25 -0.92
CA ARG A 248 19.36 6.30 -1.94
C ARG A 248 18.26 6.00 -2.96
N VAL A 249 17.03 5.81 -2.48
CA VAL A 249 15.86 5.55 -3.33
C VAL A 249 15.55 6.76 -4.21
N ILE A 250 15.62 7.98 -3.67
CA ILE A 250 15.48 9.21 -4.47
C ILE A 250 16.57 9.26 -5.55
N GLU A 251 17.85 9.10 -5.17
CA GLU A 251 18.98 9.24 -6.09
C GLU A 251 19.05 8.18 -7.19
N LYS A 252 18.68 6.94 -6.87
CA LYS A 252 18.80 5.82 -7.80
C LYS A 252 17.54 5.56 -8.60
N ILE A 253 16.38 5.69 -7.99
CA ILE A 253 15.10 5.32 -8.59
C ILE A 253 14.35 6.55 -9.08
N GLY A 254 14.47 7.68 -8.37
CA GLY A 254 13.71 8.90 -8.67
C GLY A 254 12.29 8.92 -8.09
N LEU A 255 11.98 8.07 -7.11
CA LEU A 255 10.69 8.12 -6.42
C LEU A 255 10.55 9.41 -5.59
N THR A 256 9.38 10.04 -5.67
CA THR A 256 9.07 11.31 -5.00
C THR A 256 7.86 11.23 -4.07
N ASN A 257 7.39 10.03 -3.73
CA ASN A 257 6.34 9.82 -2.75
C ASN A 257 6.73 8.69 -1.79
N PHE A 258 6.78 8.98 -0.49
CA PHE A 258 7.23 8.04 0.54
C PHE A 258 6.15 7.83 1.59
N TYR A 259 5.78 6.58 1.84
CA TYR A 259 4.84 6.23 2.89
C TYR A 259 5.61 5.63 4.06
N LEU A 260 6.03 6.48 5.00
CA LEU A 260 6.97 6.10 6.06
C LEU A 260 6.37 5.04 6.99
N SER A 261 7.23 4.22 7.60
CA SER A 261 6.78 3.28 8.63
C SER A 261 6.37 4.04 9.90
N PRO A 262 5.40 3.55 10.68
CA PRO A 262 5.14 4.08 12.03
C PRO A 262 6.33 3.90 12.99
N PHE A 263 7.33 3.10 12.62
CA PHE A 263 8.57 2.89 13.39
C PHE A 263 9.76 3.71 12.85
N ASP A 264 9.58 4.47 11.77
CA ASP A 264 10.57 5.44 11.33
C ASP A 264 10.54 6.69 12.24
N ASP A 265 11.70 7.35 12.40
CA ASP A 265 11.74 8.69 12.97
C ASP A 265 11.27 9.70 11.92
N LEU A 266 10.13 10.34 12.18
CA LEU A 266 9.53 11.27 11.23
C LEU A 266 10.41 12.51 10.95
N ASN A 267 11.19 12.98 11.93
CA ASN A 267 12.14 14.08 11.71
C ASN A 267 13.33 13.63 10.86
N GLU A 268 13.88 12.45 11.11
CA GLU A 268 14.95 11.89 10.28
C GLU A 268 14.45 11.68 8.84
N GLY A 269 13.27 11.07 8.67
CA GLY A 269 12.64 10.90 7.37
C GLY A 269 12.46 12.21 6.61
N LYS A 270 11.92 13.23 7.28
CA LYS A 270 11.77 14.58 6.74
C LYS A 270 13.11 15.20 6.32
N ASN A 271 14.13 15.09 7.18
CA ASN A 271 15.47 15.62 6.91
C ASN A 271 16.12 14.90 5.72
N ASN A 272 15.96 13.58 5.63
CA ASN A 272 16.44 12.80 4.49
C ASN A 272 15.70 13.18 3.21
N ILE A 273 14.39 13.47 3.26
CA ILE A 273 13.65 13.91 2.07
C ILE A 273 14.07 15.32 1.62
N ALA A 274 14.30 16.23 2.58
CA ALA A 274 14.77 17.60 2.32
C ALA A 274 13.93 18.35 1.26
N GLY A 275 12.60 18.19 1.29
CA GLY A 275 11.65 18.86 0.38
C GLY A 275 11.58 18.28 -1.05
N ARG A 276 12.38 17.25 -1.36
CA ARG A 276 12.42 16.63 -2.71
C ARG A 276 11.21 15.75 -3.03
N ALA A 277 10.46 15.32 -2.02
CA ALA A 277 9.38 14.35 -2.15
C ALA A 277 8.22 14.66 -1.20
N LEU A 278 7.03 14.17 -1.55
CA LEU A 278 5.90 14.04 -0.63
C LEU A 278 6.17 12.88 0.33
N TYR A 279 5.76 13.04 1.60
CA TYR A 279 5.79 11.94 2.56
C TYR A 279 4.58 11.87 3.46
N ALA A 280 4.23 10.64 3.83
CA ALA A 280 3.22 10.33 4.81
C ALA A 280 3.84 10.25 6.21
N GLY A 281 3.23 10.92 7.18
CA GLY A 281 3.39 10.60 8.60
C GLY A 281 2.35 9.57 8.98
N VAL A 282 2.80 8.38 9.39
CA VAL A 282 1.93 7.21 9.56
C VAL A 282 1.78 6.89 11.04
N ILE A 283 0.54 6.79 11.50
CA ILE A 283 0.22 6.35 12.86
C ILE A 283 0.36 4.83 12.99
N ASN A 284 0.79 4.37 14.17
CA ASN A 284 0.73 2.94 14.51
C ASN A 284 -0.74 2.55 14.77
N ASP A 285 -1.42 2.08 13.73
CA ASP A 285 -2.84 1.73 13.77
C ASP A 285 -3.15 0.53 14.69
N ILE A 286 -2.21 -0.38 14.92
CA ILE A 286 -2.37 -1.46 15.91
C ILE A 286 -2.69 -0.89 17.30
N LYS A 287 -2.06 0.23 17.66
CA LYS A 287 -2.29 0.87 18.96
C LYS A 287 -3.66 1.51 19.11
N LEU A 288 -4.36 1.79 18.01
CA LEU A 288 -5.73 2.31 18.04
C LEU A 288 -6.74 1.30 18.60
N VAL A 289 -6.37 0.03 18.75
CA VAL A 289 -7.20 -0.97 19.43
C VAL A 289 -7.29 -0.69 20.94
N GLU A 290 -6.21 -0.18 21.55
CA GLU A 290 -6.08 -0.05 23.01
C GLU A 290 -5.99 1.39 23.52
N TRP A 291 -5.58 2.34 22.66
CA TRP A 291 -5.42 3.72 23.08
C TRP A 291 -6.73 4.41 23.43
N THR A 292 -6.63 5.30 24.41
CA THR A 292 -7.65 6.28 24.77
C THR A 292 -7.74 7.39 23.73
N ARG A 293 -8.87 8.10 23.70
CA ARG A 293 -9.08 9.27 22.82
C ARG A 293 -7.98 10.33 22.98
N GLU A 294 -7.50 10.54 24.20
CA GLU A 294 -6.44 11.48 24.53
C GLU A 294 -5.08 11.04 23.97
N GLU A 295 -4.73 9.77 24.09
CA GLU A 295 -3.50 9.20 23.52
C GLU A 295 -3.51 9.29 21.99
N ILE A 296 -4.62 8.91 21.35
CA ILE A 296 -4.81 9.02 19.90
C ILE A 296 -4.61 10.47 19.46
N ARG A 297 -5.30 11.41 20.11
CA ARG A 297 -5.23 12.83 19.77
C ARG A 297 -3.82 13.38 19.95
N SER A 298 -3.13 13.01 21.04
CA SER A 298 -1.76 13.42 21.33
C SER A 298 -0.79 12.93 20.26
N GLU A 299 -0.92 11.67 19.84
CA GLU A 299 -0.05 11.08 18.83
C GLU A 299 -0.29 11.67 17.44
N VAL A 300 -1.56 11.85 17.04
CA VAL A 300 -1.91 12.51 15.78
C VAL A 300 -1.35 13.94 15.76
N LYS A 301 -1.49 14.69 16.86
CA LYS A 301 -0.92 16.03 16.99
C LYS A 301 0.59 16.02 16.82
N ARG A 302 1.30 15.10 17.50
CA ARG A 302 2.75 14.95 17.41
C ARG A 302 3.20 14.70 15.97
N ILE A 303 2.55 13.78 15.27
CA ILE A 303 2.86 13.42 13.88
C ILE A 303 2.66 14.64 12.97
N ILE A 304 1.52 15.31 13.07
CA ILE A 304 1.17 16.43 12.20
C ILE A 304 2.05 17.65 12.49
N ASP A 305 2.28 18.03 13.75
CA ASP A 305 3.15 19.15 14.10
C ASP A 305 4.58 18.98 13.58
N THR A 306 5.06 17.74 13.54
CA THR A 306 6.39 17.39 13.04
C THR A 306 6.45 17.46 11.50
N GLY A 307 5.48 16.83 10.84
CA GLY A 307 5.44 16.67 9.39
C GLY A 307 5.02 17.93 8.63
N LYS A 308 3.93 18.57 9.05
CA LYS A 308 3.23 19.64 8.31
C LYS A 308 4.08 20.88 8.03
N ARG A 309 5.10 21.16 8.86
CA ARG A 309 6.00 22.32 8.70
C ARG A 309 6.79 22.35 7.39
N GLY A 310 6.77 21.28 6.58
CA GLY A 310 7.48 21.18 5.30
C GLY A 310 6.60 21.29 4.05
N ASN A 311 5.29 21.53 4.17
CA ASN A 311 4.27 21.66 3.12
C ASN A 311 4.07 20.46 2.16
N LYS A 312 5.01 19.52 2.04
CA LYS A 312 4.86 18.27 1.28
C LYS A 312 4.58 17.08 2.20
N PHE A 313 3.44 17.11 2.86
CA PHE A 313 3.08 16.17 3.90
C PHE A 313 1.62 15.71 3.82
N LEU A 314 1.38 14.43 4.10
CA LEU A 314 0.05 13.89 4.38
C LEU A 314 0.06 13.06 5.66
N PHE A 315 -1.10 12.94 6.30
CA PHE A 315 -1.29 12.00 7.40
C PHE A 315 -1.82 10.67 6.86
N GLY A 316 -1.31 9.55 7.38
CA GLY A 316 -1.63 8.20 6.89
C GLY A 316 -1.81 7.17 8.00
N THR A 317 -2.44 6.04 7.66
CA THR A 317 -2.48 4.79 8.46
C THR A 317 -1.74 3.67 7.73
N LEU A 318 -1.44 2.53 8.35
CA LEU A 318 -1.13 1.31 7.59
C LEU A 318 -2.46 0.66 7.19
N VAL A 319 -2.52 -0.67 7.11
CA VAL A 319 -3.77 -1.42 6.90
C VAL A 319 -4.41 -1.64 8.27
N MET A 320 -5.48 -0.91 8.54
CA MET A 320 -6.07 -0.81 9.87
C MET A 320 -6.72 -2.13 10.31
N PRO A 321 -6.35 -2.70 11.48
CA PRO A 321 -7.01 -3.88 12.03
C PRO A 321 -8.53 -3.74 12.16
N LEU A 322 -9.27 -4.80 11.81
CA LEU A 322 -10.72 -4.86 11.97
C LEU A 322 -11.19 -4.66 13.43
N ALA A 323 -10.32 -4.99 14.39
CA ALA A 323 -10.60 -4.88 15.82
C ALA A 323 -10.60 -3.44 16.36
N ILE A 324 -10.19 -2.44 15.58
CA ILE A 324 -10.19 -1.04 16.04
C ILE A 324 -11.64 -0.57 16.23
N PRO A 325 -11.99 -0.05 17.43
CA PRO A 325 -13.33 0.50 17.66
C PRO A 325 -13.63 1.72 16.77
N GLU A 326 -14.88 1.88 16.35
CA GLU A 326 -15.30 3.00 15.50
C GLU A 326 -15.02 4.36 16.18
N GLU A 327 -15.20 4.47 17.49
CA GLU A 327 -14.90 5.67 18.27
C GLU A 327 -13.42 6.08 18.17
N ASN A 328 -12.51 5.11 18.05
CA ASN A 328 -11.07 5.36 17.94
C ASN A 328 -10.69 5.78 16.51
N ILE A 329 -11.35 5.21 15.49
CA ILE A 329 -11.25 5.68 14.09
C ILE A 329 -11.70 7.14 14.00
N ARG A 330 -12.84 7.48 14.62
CA ARG A 330 -13.37 8.85 14.66
C ARG A 330 -12.44 9.80 15.39
N ALA A 331 -11.97 9.43 16.58
CA ALA A 331 -11.04 10.24 17.36
C ALA A 331 -9.75 10.57 16.58
N MET A 332 -9.20 9.59 15.86
CA MET A 332 -8.01 9.77 15.02
C MET A 332 -8.29 10.77 13.88
N LEU A 333 -9.37 10.57 13.14
CA LEU A 333 -9.71 11.43 12.01
C LEU A 333 -10.08 12.85 12.43
N GLU A 334 -10.85 13.01 13.51
CA GLU A 334 -11.17 14.32 14.09
C GLU A 334 -9.90 15.09 14.47
N ALA A 335 -8.94 14.44 15.14
CA ALA A 335 -7.65 15.02 15.46
C ALA A 335 -6.84 15.35 14.18
N ALA A 336 -6.87 14.49 13.17
CA ALA A 336 -6.15 14.69 11.93
C ALA A 336 -6.69 15.89 11.14
N TYR A 337 -8.02 16.06 11.10
CA TYR A 337 -8.66 17.20 10.46
C TYR A 337 -8.40 18.50 11.22
N GLU A 338 -8.47 18.48 12.56
CA GLU A 338 -8.21 19.65 13.38
C GLU A 338 -6.75 20.13 13.23
N PHE A 339 -5.77 19.29 13.58
CA PHE A 339 -4.36 19.69 13.52
C PHE A 339 -3.84 19.82 12.09
N GLY A 340 -4.48 19.14 11.15
CA GLY A 340 -4.18 19.20 9.72
C GLY A 340 -4.62 20.51 9.06
N SER A 341 -5.56 21.25 9.62
CA SER A 341 -6.10 22.51 9.06
C SER A 341 -5.12 23.68 9.12
N PHE A 342 -5.05 24.51 8.07
CA PHE A 342 -4.11 25.65 8.01
C PHE A 342 -4.67 26.96 8.56
N ASN A 343 -5.93 26.95 9.03
CA ASN A 343 -6.63 28.10 9.61
C ASN A 343 -6.37 28.28 11.10
#